data_AF-A0A847IRI1-F1
#
_entry.id   AF-A0A847IRI1-F1
#
_cell.length_a   1.000
_cell.length_b   1.000
_cell.length_c   1.000
_cell.angle_alpha   90.00
_cell.angle_beta   90.00
_cell.angle_gamma   90.00
#
_symmetry.space_group_name_H-M   'P 1'
#
loop_
_entity.id
_entity.type
_entity.pdbx_description
1 polymer ?
#
loop_
_entity_poly.entity_id
_entity_poly.type
_entity_poly.pdbx_seq_one_letter_code
_entity_poly.pdbx_strand_id
1 'polypeptide(L)' 'AGQRKFISLHLLVPGDWSVQKGHDYADRIEQTIGSLFDEAVTVSTHIEPVEDPASMNDIGLDRK' A
#
# COMPACT_ATOMS: atom_id res chain seq x y z
N ALA A 1 -16.90 19.04 11.00
CA ALA A 1 -15.88 17.99 10.87
C ALA A 1 -15.77 17.62 9.39
N GLY A 2 -14.55 17.50 8.85
CA GLY A 2 -14.32 17.22 7.42
C GLY A 2 -14.26 15.72 7.12
N GLN A 3 -14.69 15.33 5.92
CA GLN A 3 -14.59 13.95 5.45
C GLN A 3 -13.14 13.70 4.99
N ARG A 4 -12.44 12.77 5.64
CA ARG A 4 -11.13 12.26 5.22
C ARG A 4 -11.26 10.77 4.95
N LYS A 5 -10.68 10.31 3.84
CA LYS A 5 -10.63 8.89 3.50
C LYS A 5 -9.32 8.30 3.98
N PHE A 6 -9.37 7.08 4.50
CA PHE A 6 -8.20 6.30 4.91
C PHE A 6 -8.22 5.01 4.10
N ILE A 7 -7.11 4.72 3.41
CA ILE A 7 -6.95 3.56 2.54
C ILE A 7 -5.71 2.80 3.01
N SER A 8 -5.86 1.52 3.31
CA SER A 8 -4.73 0.61 3.52
C SER A 8 -4.50 -0.21 2.26
N LEU A 9 -3.26 -0.31 1.81
CA LEU A 9 -2.85 -1.04 0.62
C LEU A 9 -1.81 -2.10 0.97
N HIS A 10 -2.03 -3.33 0.52
CA HIS A 10 -1.02 -4.38 0.51
C HIS A 10 -0.42 -4.46 -0.89
N LEU A 11 0.88 -4.23 -1.00
CA LEU A 11 1.60 -4.20 -2.27
C LEU A 11 2.65 -5.31 -2.29
N LEU A 12 2.41 -6.30 -3.14
CA LEU A 12 3.39 -7.35 -3.41
C LEU A 12 4.33 -6.91 -4.54
N VAL A 13 5.63 -7.01 -4.28
CA VAL A 13 6.70 -6.65 -5.25
C VAL A 13 7.71 -7.78 -5.38
N PRO A 14 8.53 -7.82 -6.44
CA PRO A 14 9.64 -8.78 -6.49
C PRO A 14 10.60 -8.59 -5.30
N GLY A 15 10.92 -9.68 -4.61
CA GLY A 15 11.76 -9.65 -3.41
C GLY A 15 13.22 -9.26 -3.65
N ASP A 16 13.66 -9.23 -4.91
CA ASP A 16 14.99 -8.75 -5.31
C ASP A 16 15.08 -7.21 -5.40
N TRP A 17 13.96 -6.50 -5.24
CA TRP A 17 13.97 -5.04 -5.21
C TRP A 17 14.65 -4.53 -3.95
N SER A 18 15.45 -3.47 -4.11
CA SER A 18 15.89 -2.71 -2.95
C SER A 18 14.70 -2.06 -2.25
N VAL A 19 14.84 -1.81 -0.95
CA VAL A 19 13.84 -1.07 -0.17
C VAL A 19 13.48 0.26 -0.84
N GLN A 20 14.48 0.97 -1.39
CA GLN A 20 14.27 2.24 -2.09
C GLN A 20 13.36 2.07 -3.31
N LYS A 21 13.60 1.05 -4.15
CA LYS A 21 12.79 0.81 -5.34
C LYS A 21 11.35 0.43 -4.98
N GLY A 22 11.17 -0.38 -3.95
CA GLY A 22 9.84 -0.68 -3.39
C GLY A 22 9.12 0.58 -2.93
N HIS A 23 9.80 1.42 -2.15
CA HIS A 23 9.28 2.70 -1.66
C HIS A 23 8.87 3.64 -2.79
N ASP A 24 9.74 3.86 -3.78
CA ASP A 24 9.45 4.76 -4.90
C ASP A 24 8.23 4.32 -5.71
N TYR A 25 8.04 3.00 -5.85
CA TYR A 25 6.89 2.45 -6.54
C TYR A 25 5.59 2.57 -5.72
N ALA A 26 5.67 2.33 -4.41
CA ALA A 26 4.54 2.53 -3.49
C ALA A 26 4.09 3.99 -3.45
N ASP A 27 5.01 4.94 -3.30
CA ASP A 27 4.73 6.38 -3.29
C ASP A 27 4.00 6.82 -4.58
N ARG A 28 4.43 6.31 -5.74
CA ARG A 28 3.73 6.57 -7.01
C ARG A 28 2.28 6.05 -7.00
N ILE A 29 2.02 4.87 -6.42
CA ILE A 29 0.66 4.32 -6.31
C ILE A 29 -0.17 5.15 -5.33
N GLU A 30 0.39 5.49 -4.16
CA GLU A 30 -0.30 6.30 -3.14
C GLU A 30 -0.72 7.67 -3.69
N GLN A 31 0.19 8.36 -4.40
CA GLN A 31 -0.11 9.63 -5.07
C GLN A 31 -1.18 9.47 -6.15
N THR A 32 -1.12 8.39 -6.92
CA THR A 32 -2.13 8.09 -7.94
C THR A 32 -3.50 7.90 -7.29
N ILE A 33 -3.61 7.09 -6.23
CA ILE A 33 -4.85 6.88 -5.49
C ILE A 33 -5.35 8.19 -4.88
N GLY A 34 -4.47 8.98 -4.26
CA GLY A 34 -4.82 10.27 -3.67
C GLY A 34 -5.41 11.24 -4.71
N SER A 35 -4.91 11.21 -5.95
CA SER A 35 -5.41 12.06 -7.04
C SER A 35 -6.80 11.67 -7.56
N LEU A 36 -7.34 10.50 -7.19
CA LEU A 36 -8.66 10.03 -7.64
C LEU A 36 -9.82 10.65 -6.85
N PHE A 37 -9.55 11.43 -5.80
CA PHE A 37 -10.55 11.96 -4.90
C PHE A 37 -10.39 13.47 -4.70
N ASP A 38 -11.52 14.15 -4.61
CA ASP A 38 -11.55 15.59 -4.32
C ASP A 38 -11.35 15.88 -2.81
N GLU A 39 -11.63 14.91 -1.94
CA GLU A 39 -11.43 15.04 -0.49
C GLU A 39 -10.04 14.61 -0.05
N ALA A 40 -9.64 15.01 1.16
CA ALA A 40 -8.36 14.58 1.74
C ALA A 40 -8.32 13.05 1.89
N VAL A 41 -7.25 12.43 1.38
CA VAL A 41 -6.99 10.99 1.48
C VAL A 41 -5.66 10.74 2.18
N THR A 42 -5.64 9.75 3.04
CA THR A 42 -4.40 9.17 3.59
C THR A 42 -4.33 7.72 3.13
N VAL A 43 -3.30 7.40 2.36
CA VAL A 43 -3.00 6.03 1.92
C VAL A 43 -1.81 5.53 2.74
N SER A 44 -1.86 4.28 3.21
CA SER A 44 -0.75 3.61 3.87
C SER A 44 -0.50 2.30 3.15
N THR A 45 0.74 2.08 2.70
CA THR A 45 1.14 0.85 2.00
C THR A 45 2.00 -0.05 2.87
N HIS A 46 1.60 -1.33 2.99
CA HIS A 46 2.47 -2.42 3.44
C HIS A 46 3.07 -3.10 2.22
N ILE A 47 4.41 -3.14 2.14
CA ILE A 47 5.12 -3.73 1.01
C ILE A 47 5.71 -5.06 1.44
N GLU A 48 5.46 -6.10 0.63
CA GLU A 48 5.97 -7.44 0.89
C GLU A 48 6.49 -8.10 -0.41
N PRO A 49 7.45 -9.03 -0.32
CA PRO A 49 7.90 -9.80 -1.47
C PRO A 49 6.82 -10.79 -1.95
N VAL A 50 6.53 -10.81 -3.26
CA VAL A 50 5.52 -11.69 -3.85
C VAL A 50 5.91 -13.17 -3.75
N GLU A 51 7.20 -13.46 -3.65
CA GLU A 51 7.74 -14.81 -3.54
C GLU A 51 7.66 -15.38 -2.12
N ASP A 52 7.42 -14.56 -1.09
CA ASP A 52 7.27 -15.05 0.28
C ASP A 52 5.86 -15.64 0.47
N PRO A 53 5.74 -16.95 0.74
CA PRO A 53 4.45 -17.57 1.02
C PRO A 53 3.73 -16.93 2.20
N ALA A 54 4.44 -16.28 3.14
CA ALA A 54 3.85 -15.58 4.26
C ALA A 54 2.96 -14.40 3.82
N SER A 55 3.32 -13.71 2.73
CA SER A 55 2.60 -12.53 2.24
C SER A 55 1.20 -12.83 1.72
N MET A 56 0.91 -14.09 1.35
CA MET A 56 -0.47 -14.52 1.03
C MET A 56 -1.38 -14.58 2.27
N ASN A 57 -0.81 -14.66 3.47
CA ASN A 57 -1.56 -14.75 4.72
C ASN A 57 -2.02 -13.38 5.25
N ASP A 58 -1.46 -12.29 4.71
CA ASP A 58 -1.74 -10.92 5.15
C ASP A 58 -2.96 -10.29 4.46
N ILE A 59 -3.52 -10.95 3.44
CA ILE A 59 -4.71 -10.46 2.71
C ILE A 59 -5.97 -10.43 3.62
N GLY A 60 -5.93 -11.04 4.81
CA GLY A 60 -7.02 -11.06 5.81
C GLY A 60 -6.91 -10.03 6.95
N LEU A 61 -6.24 -8.90 6.77
CA LEU A 61 -5.78 -8.01 7.86
C LEU A 61 -6.83 -7.13 8.59
N ASP A 62 -8.13 -7.37 8.42
CA ASP A 62 -9.09 -7.00 9.48
C ASP A 62 -9.00 -8.04 10.63
N ARG A 63 -7.87 -8.02 11.35
CA ARG A 63 -7.72 -8.78 12.59
C ARG A 63 -8.48 -8.03 13.69
N LYS A 64 -9.52 -8.67 14.24
CA LYS A 64 -10.29 -8.17 15.40
C LYS A 64 -9.44 -7.99 16.64
#